data_AF-A0A699UQT7-F1
#
_entry.id   AF-A0A699UQT7-F1
#
_cell.length_a   1.000
_cell.length_b   1.000
_cell.length_c   1.000
_cell.angle_alpha   90.00
_cell.angle_beta   90.00
_cell.angle_gamma   90.00
#
_symmetry.space_group_name_H-M   'P 1'
#
loop_
_entity.id
_entity.type
_entity.pdbx_description
1 polymer ?
#
loop_
_entity_poly.entity_id
_entity_poly.type
_entity_poly.pdbx_seq_one_letter_code
_entity_poly.pdbx_strand_id
1 'polypeptide(L)'
;HQNIWEIRSWRLYTLSNVHVLETVSGEVLSMFTDVSYPLSVKLMERMLMHKLELDSDVMGNDMTTAEQLIQFIKNQLAAAQASSG
;
A
#
# COMPACT_ATOMS: atom_id res chain seq x y z
N HIS A 1 2.84 17.03 -0.73
CA HIS A 1 1.58 16.74 -1.45
C HIS A 1 1.68 15.32 -1.98
N GLN A 2 1.01 14.33 -1.37
CA GLN A 2 1.15 12.91 -1.78
C GLN A 2 0.74 12.67 -3.25
N ASN A 3 -0.13 13.53 -3.80
CA ASN A 3 -0.59 13.50 -5.19
C ASN A 3 0.53 13.59 -6.25
N ILE A 4 1.72 14.05 -5.89
CA ILE A 4 2.87 14.17 -6.81
C ILE A 4 3.95 13.10 -6.58
N TRP A 5 3.80 12.23 -5.58
CA TRP A 5 4.78 11.18 -5.31
C TRP A 5 4.81 10.12 -6.40
N GLU A 6 5.99 9.87 -6.94
CA GLU A 6 6.27 8.75 -7.82
C GLU A 6 6.80 7.58 -6.98
N ILE A 7 6.17 6.42 -7.10
CA ILE A 7 6.54 5.24 -6.31
C ILE A 7 7.75 4.58 -6.95
N ARG A 8 8.80 4.38 -6.16
CA ARG A 8 9.97 3.59 -6.53
C ARG A 8 9.77 2.13 -6.18
N SER A 9 9.37 1.85 -4.94
CA SER A 9 9.12 0.49 -4.46
C SER A 9 7.95 0.48 -3.48
N TRP A 10 7.22 -0.64 -3.47
CA TRP A 10 6.18 -0.91 -2.48
C TRP A 10 6.35 -2.34 -2.01
N ARG A 11 6.71 -2.52 -0.73
CA ARG A 11 7.06 -3.82 -0.16
C ARG A 11 6.29 -4.09 1.11
N LEU A 12 5.78 -5.30 1.28
CA LEU A 12 5.24 -5.83 2.52
C LEU A 12 6.30 -6.68 3.22
N TYR A 13 6.51 -6.39 4.49
CA TYR A 13 7.28 -7.19 5.43
C TYR A 13 6.31 -7.94 6.32
N THR A 14 6.14 -9.23 6.04
CA THR A 14 5.02 -10.01 6.54
C THR A 14 5.19 -10.35 8.02
N LEU A 15 6.42 -10.64 8.45
CA LEU A 15 6.76 -10.89 9.86
C LEU A 15 6.47 -9.70 10.77
N SER A 16 6.63 -8.48 10.24
CA SER A 16 6.42 -7.24 11.00
C SER A 16 5.03 -6.64 10.79
N ASN A 17 4.21 -7.18 9.89
CA ASN A 17 2.94 -6.58 9.45
C ASN A 17 3.10 -5.10 9.04
N VAL A 18 4.23 -4.78 8.40
CA VAL A 18 4.55 -3.42 7.94
C VAL A 18 4.69 -3.46 6.43
N HIS A 19 4.08 -2.51 5.74
CA HIS A 19 4.41 -2.22 4.35
C HIS A 19 5.12 -0.87 4.23
N VAL A 20 6.12 -0.83 3.36
CA VAL A 20 6.97 0.31 3.11
C VAL A 20 6.75 0.78 1.69
N LEU A 21 6.53 2.08 1.55
CA LEU A 21 6.45 2.78 0.28
C LEU A 21 7.67 3.70 0.16
N GLU A 22 8.51 3.47 -0.84
CA GLU A 22 9.63 4.33 -1.17
C GLU A 22 9.28 5.13 -2.42
N THR A 23 9.55 6.43 -2.42
CA THR A 23 9.38 7.29 -3.59
C THR A 23 10.69 7.45 -4.37
N VAL A 24 10.59 7.89 -5.62
CA VAL A 24 11.78 8.22 -6.44
C VAL A 24 12.60 9.36 -5.83
N SER A 25 11.94 10.30 -5.15
CA SER A 25 12.57 11.43 -4.45
C SER A 25 13.18 11.05 -3.10
N GLY A 26 13.08 9.80 -2.67
CA GLY A 26 13.72 9.28 -1.45
C GLY A 26 12.89 9.42 -0.17
N GLU A 27 11.62 9.80 -0.25
CA GLU A 27 10.70 9.67 0.88
C GLU A 27 10.36 8.20 1.13
N VAL A 28 10.36 7.80 2.40
CA VAL A 28 10.01 6.45 2.83
C VAL A 28 8.87 6.54 3.81
N LEU A 29 7.78 5.83 3.52
CA LEU A 29 6.60 5.73 4.37
C LEU A 29 6.44 4.29 4.83
N SER A 30 6.64 4.05 6.12
CA SER A 30 6.39 2.76 6.78
C SER A 30 5.02 2.78 7.46
N MET A 31 4.20 1.77 7.17
CA MET A 31 2.81 1.70 7.61
C MET A 31 2.49 0.31 8.11
N PHE A 32 1.77 0.21 9.23
CA PHE A 32 1.24 -1.07 9.69
C PHE A 32 0.03 -1.49 8.86
N THR A 33 -0.10 -2.79 8.55
CA THR A 33 -1.19 -3.32 7.71
C THR A 33 -2.57 -3.25 8.36
N ASP A 34 -2.63 -3.11 9.69
CA ASP A 34 -3.85 -3.01 10.48
C ASP A 34 -4.25 -1.56 10.82
N VAL A 35 -3.46 -0.58 10.37
CA VAL A 35 -3.71 0.85 10.63
C VAL A 35 -4.14 1.56 9.35
N SER A 36 -5.20 2.36 9.44
CA SER A 36 -5.61 3.25 8.35
C SER A 36 -4.80 4.54 8.40
N TYR A 37 -4.18 4.89 7.27
CA TYR A 37 -3.44 6.14 7.10
C TYR A 37 -4.19 7.06 6.13
N PRO A 38 -4.15 8.39 6.32
CA PRO A 38 -4.81 9.36 5.44
C PRO A 38 -4.03 9.50 4.12
N LEU A 39 -3.99 8.43 3.32
CA LEU A 39 -3.36 8.43 2.00
C LEU A 39 -4.30 9.08 1.00
N SER A 40 -3.74 9.90 0.11
CA SER A 40 -4.51 10.43 -1.01
C SER A 40 -4.97 9.31 -1.95
N VAL A 41 -6.18 9.45 -2.52
CA VAL A 41 -6.73 8.55 -3.54
C VAL A 41 -5.72 8.29 -4.66
N LYS A 42 -5.09 9.35 -5.17
CA LYS A 42 -4.10 9.26 -6.25
C LYS A 42 -2.86 8.44 -5.87
N LEU A 43 -2.43 8.50 -4.61
CA LEU A 43 -1.32 7.68 -4.13
C LEU A 43 -1.74 6.21 -4.01
N MET A 44 -2.93 5.93 -3.50
CA MET A 44 -3.49 4.57 -3.41
C MET A 44 -3.65 3.92 -4.79
N GLU A 45 -4.13 4.67 -5.79
CA GLU A 45 -4.18 4.21 -7.20
C GLU A 45 -2.79 3.84 -7.71
N ARG A 46 -1.79 4.71 -7.48
CA ARG A 46 -0.40 4.42 -7.87
C ARG A 46 0.14 3.18 -7.15
N MET A 47 -0.15 3.00 -5.86
CA MET A 47 0.26 1.78 -5.14
C MET A 47 -0.25 0.53 -5.85
N LEU A 48 -1.53 0.50 -6.26
CA LEU A 48 -2.11 -0.63 -6.99
C LEU A 48 -1.56 -0.81 -8.42
N MET A 49 -1.05 0.24 -9.05
CA MET A 49 -0.37 0.14 -10.35
C MET A 49 1.04 -0.44 -10.22
N HIS A 50 1.66 -0.31 -9.04
CA HIS A 50 2.95 -0.90 -8.74
C HIS A 50 2.78 -2.31 -8.18
N LYS A 51 3.73 -3.20 -8.54
CA LYS A 51 3.76 -4.55 -7.98
C LYS A 51 4.08 -4.46 -6.49
N LEU A 52 3.23 -5.03 -5.65
CA LEU A 52 3.56 -5.30 -4.25
C LEU A 52 4.67 -6.35 -4.19
N GLU A 53 5.82 -5.96 -3.63
CA GLU A 53 6.90 -6.87 -3.31
C GLU A 53 6.65 -7.52 -1.94
N LEU A 54 7.05 -8.78 -1.79
CA LEU A 54 7.10 -9.46 -0.50
C LEU A 54 8.56 -9.60 -0.09
N ASP A 55 8.83 -9.61 1.21
CA ASP A 55 10.13 -10.03 1.72
C ASP A 55 10.40 -11.51 1.39
N SER A 56 11.68 -11.89 1.36
CA SER A 56 12.12 -13.21 0.87
C SER A 56 11.65 -14.38 1.75
N ASP A 57 11.21 -14.11 2.97
CA ASP A 57 10.85 -15.10 3.98
C ASP A 57 9.34 -15.45 3.95
N VAL A 58 8.77 -15.52 2.75
CA VAL A 58 7.34 -15.76 2.53
C VAL A 58 6.90 -17.10 3.12
N MET A 59 6.14 -17.07 4.21
CA MET A 59 5.39 -18.21 4.76
C MET A 59 3.95 -18.22 4.23
N GLY A 60 3.25 -19.35 4.31
CA GLY A 60 1.91 -19.50 3.69
C GLY A 60 0.84 -18.50 4.15
N ASN A 61 0.98 -17.91 5.33
CA ASN A 61 0.14 -16.84 5.87
C ASN A 61 0.35 -15.48 5.17
N ASP A 62 1.48 -15.29 4.51
CA ASP A 62 1.92 -14.00 3.96
C ASP A 62 1.15 -13.62 2.70
N MET A 63 0.77 -14.62 1.91
CA MET A 63 -0.08 -14.43 0.74
C MET A 63 -1.46 -13.90 1.16
N THR A 64 -2.00 -14.36 2.29
CA THR A 64 -3.24 -13.85 2.87
C THR A 64 -3.12 -12.39 3.28
N THR A 65 -2.02 -12.00 3.95
CA THR A 65 -1.80 -10.60 4.37
C THR A 65 -1.68 -9.65 3.16
N ALA A 66 -0.96 -10.09 2.12
CA ALA A 66 -0.82 -9.31 0.89
C ALA A 66 -2.17 -9.10 0.18
N GLU A 67 -2.97 -10.16 0.08
CA GLU A 67 -4.32 -10.07 -0.49
C GLU A 67 -5.23 -9.15 0.32
N GLN A 68 -5.22 -9.27 1.65
CA GLN A 68 -6.00 -8.41 2.54
C GLN A 68 -5.61 -6.93 2.38
N LEU A 69 -4.31 -6.63 2.29
CA LEU A 69 -3.83 -5.26 2.06
C LEU A 69 -4.31 -4.70 0.71
N ILE A 70 -4.22 -5.49 -0.36
CA ILE A 70 -4.70 -5.07 -1.69
C ILE A 70 -6.21 -4.81 -1.66
N GLN A 71 -6.99 -5.70 -1.02
CA GLN A 71 -8.43 -5.53 -0.90
C GLN A 71 -8.80 -4.31 -0.06
N PHE A 72 -8.07 -4.05 1.03
CA PHE A 72 -8.26 -2.85 1.84
C PHE A 72 -8.10 -1.58 0.99
N ILE A 73 -7.01 -1.46 0.22
CA ILE A 73 -6.77 -0.29 -0.64
C ILE A 73 -7.87 -0.14 -1.70
N LYS A 74 -8.28 -1.24 -2.35
CA LYS A 74 -9.38 -1.22 -3.33
C LYS A 74 -10.69 -0.74 -2.70
N ASN A 75 -11.00 -1.18 -1.48
CA ASN A 75 -12.21 -0.75 -0.77
C ASN A 75 -12.17 0.74 -0.41
N GLN A 76 -11.02 1.27 0.01
CA GLN A 76 -10.84 2.71 0.26
C GLN A 76 -11.05 3.54 -1.02
N LEU A 77 -10.54 3.08 -2.16
CA LEU A 77 -10.74 3.74 -3.45
C LEU A 77 -12.21 3.73 -3.87
N ALA A 78 -12.89 2.58 -3.74
CA ALA A 78 -14.32 2.47 -4.05
C ALA A 78 -15.17 3.40 -3.17
N ALA A 79 -14.86 3.48 -1.87
CA ALA A 79 -15.54 4.38 -0.94
C ALA A 79 -15.35 5.86 -1.32
N ALA A 80 -14.13 6.26 -1.70
CA ALA A 80 -13.84 7.63 -2.12
C ALA A 80 -14.57 8.03 -3.41
N GLN A 81 -14.72 7.09 -4.36
CA GLN A 81 -15.50 7.31 -5.58
C GLN A 81 -16.99 7.46 -5.27
N ALA A 82 -17.54 6.63 -4.38
CA ALA A 82 -18.95 6.70 -3.98
C ALA A 82 -19.29 8.00 -3.22
N SER A 83 -18.35 8.56 -2.45
CA SER A 83 -18.53 9.84 -1.75
C SER A 83 -18.43 11.08 -2.65
N SER A 84 -17.95 10.91 -3.88
CA SER A 84 -17.78 12.01 -4.85
C SER A 84 -18.94 12.12 -5.85
N GLY A 85 -19.92 11.23 -5.77
CA GLY A 85 -21.09 11.14 -6.66
C GLY A 85 -22.35 11.77 -6.10
#